data_AF-A0A5E7GP43-F1
#
_entry.id   AF-A0A5E7GP43-F1
#
_cell.length_a   1.000
_cell.length_b   1.000
_cell.length_c   1.000
_cell.angle_alpha   90.00
_cell.angle_beta   90.00
_cell.angle_gamma   90.00
#
_symmetry.space_group_name_H-M   'P 1'
#
loop_
_entity.id
_entity.type
_entity.pdbx_description
1 polymer ?
#
loop_
_entity_poly.entity_id
_entity_poly.type
_entity_poly.pdbx_seq_one_letter_code
_entity_poly.pdbx_strand_id
1 'polypeptide(L)' 'MRKLLDSVASNNEVAALDVMRAAEQLRDEVLRQRLLNMIHQLNQDANDLRMARDNIQGGAIKLA' A
#
# COMPACT_ATOMS: atom_id res chain seq x y z
N MET A 1 14.35 6.47 -8.00
CA MET A 1 13.83 5.61 -6.92
C MET A 1 12.64 6.23 -6.19
N ARG A 2 12.73 7.42 -5.57
CA ARG A 2 11.61 8.03 -4.82
C ARG A 2 10.27 8.08 -5.57
N LYS A 3 10.24 8.69 -6.76
CA LYS A 3 9.03 8.77 -7.60
C LYS A 3 8.44 7.40 -7.93
N LEU A 4 9.29 6.38 -8.06
CA LEU A 4 8.84 5.00 -8.29
C LEU A 4 8.19 4.44 -7.02
N LEU A 5 8.82 4.59 -5.86
CA LEU A 5 8.24 4.16 -4.57
C LEU A 5 6.91 4.86 -4.28
N ASP A 6 6.82 6.17 -4.56
CA ASP A 6 5.56 6.93 -4.46
C ASP A 6 4.48 6.40 -5.39
N SER A 7 4.83 6.15 -6.65
CA SER A 7 3.87 5.63 -7.64
C SER A 7 3.38 4.24 -7.25
N VAL A 8 4.26 3.36 -6.77
CA VAL A 8 3.87 2.00 -6.36
C VAL A 8 3.03 2.04 -5.08
N ALA A 9 3.36 2.92 -4.12
CA ALA A 9 2.53 3.11 -2.93
C ALA A 9 1.11 3.58 -3.30
N SER A 10 0.99 4.55 -4.20
CA SER A 10 -0.30 5.02 -4.70
C SER A 10 -1.07 3.92 -5.44
N ASN A 11 -0.39 3.09 -6.24
CA ASN A 11 -1.04 1.96 -6.92
C ASN A 11 -1.59 0.93 -5.93
N ASN A 12 -0.86 0.63 -4.85
CA ASN A 12 -1.32 -0.28 -3.81
C ASN A 12 -2.57 0.25 -3.10
N GLU A 13 -2.66 1.56 -2.83
CA GLU A 13 -3.86 2.17 -2.24
C GLU A 13 -5.06 2.12 -3.18
N VAL A 14 -4.87 2.39 -4.47
CA VAL A 14 -5.95 2.25 -5.47
C VAL A 14 -6.43 0.81 -5.54
N ALA A 15 -5.51 -0.16 -5.58
CA ALA A 15 -5.86 -1.58 -5.55
C ALA A 15 -6.62 -1.94 -4.27
N ALA A 16 -6.20 -1.42 -3.10
CA ALA A 16 -6.89 -1.65 -1.85
C ALA A 16 -8.34 -1.13 -1.89
N LEU A 17 -8.56 0.07 -2.43
CA LEU A 17 -9.90 0.64 -2.58
C LEU A 17 -10.80 -0.19 -3.52
N ASP A 18 -10.26 -0.66 -4.64
CA ASP A 18 -11.01 -1.50 -5.57
C ASP A 18 -11.36 -2.86 -4.95
N VAL A 19 -10.44 -3.45 -4.19
CA VAL A 19 -10.68 -4.72 -3.46
C VAL A 19 -11.68 -4.52 -2.31
N MET A 20 -11.67 -3.37 -1.62
CA MET A 20 -12.66 -3.03 -0.59
C MET A 20 -14.08 -3.04 -1.19
N ARG A 21 -14.27 -2.36 -2.33
CA ARG A 21 -15.56 -2.33 -3.03
C ARG A 21 -16.02 -3.72 -3.46
N ALA A 22 -15.10 -4.56 -3.92
CA ALA A 22 -15.42 -5.95 -4.29
C ALA A 22 -15.80 -6.78 -3.06
N ALA A 23 -15.11 -6.60 -1.92
CA ALA A 23 -15.38 -7.32 -0.68
C ALA A 23 -16.73 -6.93 -0.05
N GLU A 24 -17.16 -5.68 -0.18
CA GLU A 24 -18.46 -5.19 0.33
C GLU A 24 -19.67 -5.88 -0.30
N GLN A 25 -19.55 -6.31 -1.55
CA GLN A 25 -20.66 -6.94 -2.31
C GLN A 25 -20.65 -8.47 -2.20
N LEU A 26 -19.66 -9.04 -1.52
CA LEU A 26 -19.37 -10.46 -1.57
C LEU A 26 -20.09 -11.23 -0.46
N ARG A 27 -20.89 -12.24 -0.87
CA ARG A 27 -21.59 -13.14 0.06
C ARG A 27 -20.77 -14.34 0.52
N ASP A 28 -19.74 -14.70 -0.25
CA ASP A 28 -18.80 -15.75 0.16
C ASP A 28 -17.91 -15.20 1.29
N GLU A 29 -18.22 -15.58 2.52
CA GLU A 29 -17.54 -15.11 3.73
C GLU A 29 -16.05 -15.50 3.78
N VAL A 30 -15.69 -16.67 3.23
CA VAL A 30 -14.29 -17.12 3.19
C VAL A 30 -13.51 -16.26 2.22
N LEU A 31 -14.05 -16.05 1.02
CA LEU A 31 -13.41 -15.19 0.04
C LEU A 31 -13.40 -13.72 0.51
N ARG A 32 -14.46 -13.25 1.18
CA ARG A 32 -14.51 -11.90 1.78
C ARG A 32 -13.39 -11.71 2.78
N GLN A 33 -13.16 -12.67 3.68
CA GLN A 33 -12.06 -12.60 4.64
C GLN A 33 -10.69 -12.59 3.94
N ARG A 34 -10.52 -13.35 2.85
CA ARG A 34 -9.27 -13.32 2.06
C ARG A 34 -9.04 -11.95 1.42
N LEU A 35 -10.09 -11.31 0.90
CA LEU A 35 -10.00 -9.95 0.35
C LEU A 35 -9.69 -8.92 1.44
N LEU A 36 -10.27 -9.02 2.63
CA LEU A 36 -9.92 -8.16 3.77
C LEU A 36 -8.46 -8.27 4.17
N ASN A 37 -7.90 -9.49 4.18
CA ASN A 37 -6.47 -9.69 4.42
C ASN A 37 -5.61 -9.06 3.31
N MET A 38 -6.04 -9.16 2.05
CA MET A 38 -5.35 -8.52 0.92
C MET A 38 -5.36 -6.99 1.02
N ILE A 39 -6.50 -6.39 1.39
CA ILE A 39 -6.62 -4.95 1.61
C ILE A 39 -5.65 -4.50 2.70
N HIS A 40 -5.54 -5.25 3.79
CA HIS A 40 -4.59 -4.94 4.86
C HIS A 40 -3.15 -4.98 4.35
N GLN A 41 -2.77 -6.03 3.60
CA GLN A 41 -1.44 -6.15 3.02
C GLN A 41 -1.10 -5.00 2.07
N LEU A 42 -2.02 -4.63 1.16
CA LEU A 42 -1.81 -3.53 0.22
C LEU A 42 -1.59 -2.18 0.94
N ASN A 43 -2.35 -1.92 2.00
CA ASN A 43 -2.17 -0.72 2.81
C ASN A 43 -0.82 -0.74 3.57
N GLN A 44 -0.41 -1.90 4.09
CA GLN A 44 0.88 -2.05 4.73
C GLN A 44 2.03 -1.84 3.73
N ASP A 45 1.95 -2.43 2.54
CA ASP A 45 2.94 -2.26 1.47
C ASP A 45 3.07 -0.79 1.06
N ALA A 46 1.95 -0.07 0.93
CA ALA A 46 1.97 1.36 0.65
C ALA A 46 2.66 2.18 1.74
N ASN A 47 2.45 1.84 3.01
CA ASN A 47 3.12 2.48 4.13
C ASN A 47 4.62 2.19 4.15
N ASP A 48 5.01 0.93 3.97
CA ASP A 48 6.41 0.50 3.97
C ASP A 48 7.20 1.16 2.82
N LEU A 49 6.58 1.31 1.64
CA LEU A 49 7.16 2.02 0.49
C LEU A 49 7.39 3.51 0.79
N ARG A 50 6.47 4.17 1.51
CA ARG A 50 6.64 5.56 1.94
C ARG A 50 7.75 5.70 2.98
N MET A 51 7.82 4.79 3.95
CA MET A 51 8.92 4.75 4.91
C MET A 51 10.27 4.57 4.20
N ALA A 52 10.36 3.66 3.22
CA ALA A 52 11.56 3.47 2.41
C ALA A 52 11.94 4.74 1.61
N ARG A 53 10.95 5.42 1.04
CA ARG A 53 11.15 6.72 0.36
C ARG A 53 11.69 7.79 1.30
N ASP A 54 11.16 7.88 2.52
CA ASP A 54 11.54 8.89 3.51
C ASP A 54 12.96 8.63 4.05
N ASN A 55 13.33 7.36 4.23
CA ASN A 55 14.71 6.97 4.57
C ASN A 55 15.72 7.38 3.49
N ILE A 56 15.35 7.33 2.21
CA ILE A 56 16.18 7.85 1.11
C ILE A 56 16.35 9.38 1.22
N GLN A 57 15.33 10.10 1.71
CA GLN A 57 15.42 11.55 1.93
C GLN A 57 16.29 11.91 3.13
N GLY A 58 16.22 11.14 4.22
CA GLY A 58 17.03 11.33 5.43
C GLY A 58 18.54 11.14 5.21
N GLY A 59 18.95 10.38 4.18
CA GLY A 59 20.35 10.21 3.79
C GLY A 59 20.95 11.40 3.02
N ALA A 60 20.13 12.28 2.44
CA ALA A 60 20.59 13.42 1.63
C ALA A 60 20.88 14.69 2.45
N ILE A 61 20.53 14.73 3.74
CA ILE A 61 20.76 15.89 4.63
C ILE A 61 21.64 15.47 5.80
N LYS A 62 22.91 15.19 5.50
CA LYS A 62 24.05 15.38 6.41
C LYS A 62 25.24 15.80 5.54
N LEU A 63 25.25 17.06 5.11
CA LEU A 63 26.47 17.72 4.68
C LEU A 63 26.97 18.49 5.91
N ALA A 64 28.12 18.02 6.40
CA ALA A 64 28.90 18.61 7.47
C ALA A 64 29.40 20.02 7.12
#